data_AF-A0A6J5GJL7-F1
#
_entry.id   AF-A0A6J5GJL7-F1
#
_cell.length_a   1.000
_cell.length_b   1.000
_cell.length_c   1.000
_cell.angle_alpha   90.00
_cell.angle_beta   90.00
_cell.angle_gamma   90.00
#
_symmetry.space_group_name_H-M   'P 1'
#
loop_
_entity.id
_entity.type
_entity.pdbx_description
1 polymer ?
#
loop_
_entity_poly.entity_id
_entity_poly.type
_entity_poly.pdbx_seq_one_letter_code
_entity_poly.pdbx_strand_id
1 'polypeptide(L)'
;MHKSFNVDEIRALADESEINRQFFDRLANRSKNSRVTTVDHVVRFTRGSRREVVDLFRAMTELGLGEFVLGRKGAPSRFEWQARLTEVGQAAIGEADEVELVEADELEDDADADELDMAEVEMLPHFYVLRPGLSPVHFSLPSDLTQQEAERLATFIRTLPFGS
;
A
#
# COMPACT_ATOMS: atom_id res chain seq x y z
N MET A 1 28.22 -2.35 15.48
CA MET A 1 27.13 -2.22 16.46
C MET A 1 25.88 -2.12 15.61
N HIS A 2 25.16 -3.23 15.42
CA HIS A 2 23.93 -3.22 14.63
C HIS A 2 22.92 -2.35 15.38
N LYS A 3 22.38 -1.34 14.69
CA LYS A 3 21.44 -0.39 15.27
C LYS A 3 20.06 -0.87 14.80
N SER A 4 19.30 -1.46 15.71
CA SER A 4 17.95 -1.95 15.47
C SER A 4 16.92 -0.90 15.89
N PHE A 5 15.76 -0.89 15.23
CA PHE A 5 14.65 0.00 15.57
C PHE A 5 13.80 -0.59 16.71
N ASN A 6 13.12 0.29 17.45
CA ASN A 6 12.23 -0.12 18.53
C ASN A 6 10.90 -0.62 17.97
N VAL A 7 10.75 -1.95 17.90
CA VAL A 7 9.57 -2.59 17.32
C VAL A 7 8.27 -2.26 18.09
N ASP A 8 8.34 -2.03 19.40
CA ASP A 8 7.15 -1.69 20.18
C ASP A 8 6.61 -0.29 19.83
N GLU A 9 7.50 0.65 19.48
CA GLU A 9 7.10 1.98 19.01
C GLU A 9 6.51 1.93 17.60
N ILE A 10 7.02 1.05 16.73
CA ILE A 10 6.46 0.81 15.40
C ILE A 10 5.03 0.23 15.51
N ARG A 11 4.83 -0.75 16.39
CA ARG A 11 3.50 -1.33 16.67
C ARG A 11 2.54 -0.29 17.25
N ALA A 12 3.00 0.51 18.21
CA ALA A 12 2.21 1.58 18.78
C ALA A 12 1.75 2.58 17.71
N LEU A 13 2.65 3.00 16.81
CA LEU A 13 2.33 3.89 15.69
C LEU A 13 1.30 3.26 14.75
N ALA A 14 1.39 1.95 14.48
CA ALA A 14 0.41 1.26 13.65
C ALA A 14 -1.01 1.28 14.24
N ASP A 15 -1.12 1.21 15.57
CA ASP A 15 -2.40 1.20 16.30
C ASP A 15 -2.99 2.60 16.57
N GLU A 16 -2.25 3.68 16.33
CA GLU A 16 -2.74 5.06 16.56
C GLU A 16 -3.89 5.46 15.63
N SER A 17 -3.96 4.92 14.41
CA SER A 17 -5.02 5.22 13.47
C SER A 17 -5.25 4.11 12.45
N GLU A 18 -6.48 4.05 11.91
CA GLU A 18 -6.84 3.12 10.84
C GLU A 18 -5.96 3.30 9.59
N ILE A 19 -5.52 4.53 9.31
CA ILE A 19 -4.67 4.85 8.15
C ILE A 19 -3.26 4.32 8.35
N ASN A 20 -2.71 4.45 9.55
CA ASN A 20 -1.40 3.89 9.89
C ASN A 20 -1.45 2.37 9.72
N ARG A 21 -2.49 1.73 10.25
CA ARG A 21 -2.68 0.28 10.12
C ARG A 21 -2.79 -0.17 8.66
N GLN A 22 -3.64 0.47 7.86
CA GLN A 22 -3.74 0.18 6.41
C GLN A 22 -2.39 0.32 5.70
N PHE A 23 -1.59 1.33 6.06
CA PHE A 23 -0.27 1.53 5.49
C PHE A 23 0.69 0.40 5.87
N PHE A 24 0.83 0.08 7.16
CA PHE A 24 1.74 -0.97 7.62
C PHE A 24 1.32 -2.37 7.16
N ASP A 25 0.03 -2.69 7.18
CA ASP A 25 -0.51 -3.93 6.61
C ASP A 25 -0.12 -4.06 5.14
N ARG A 26 -0.19 -2.96 4.38
CA ARG A 26 0.23 -2.96 2.98
C ARG A 26 1.73 -3.22 2.83
N LEU A 27 2.57 -2.63 3.68
CA LEU A 27 4.03 -2.85 3.63
C LEU A 27 4.41 -4.29 3.97
N ALA A 28 3.75 -4.90 4.98
CA ALA A 28 4.02 -6.27 5.40
C ALA A 28 3.80 -7.29 4.28
N ASN A 29 2.82 -7.00 3.41
CA ASN A 29 2.44 -7.85 2.29
C ASN A 29 3.19 -7.55 0.99
N ARG A 30 4.17 -6.63 0.99
CA ARG A 30 4.96 -6.34 -0.21
C ARG A 30 6.01 -7.41 -0.46
N SER A 31 6.21 -7.71 -1.74
CA SER A 31 7.24 -8.65 -2.19
C SER A 31 8.61 -7.97 -2.36
N LYS A 32 8.63 -6.65 -2.57
CA LYS A 32 9.83 -5.86 -2.83
C LYS A 32 9.96 -4.66 -1.90
N ASN A 33 11.21 -4.34 -1.57
CA ASN A 33 11.59 -3.11 -0.91
C ASN A 33 11.72 -1.96 -1.93
N SER A 34 11.60 -0.73 -1.44
CA SER A 34 11.80 0.47 -2.25
C SER A 34 12.47 1.54 -1.41
N ARG A 35 13.37 2.31 -2.02
CA ARG A 35 14.02 3.46 -1.38
C ARG A 35 13.06 4.59 -1.03
N VAL A 36 11.97 4.72 -1.78
CA VAL A 36 11.11 5.91 -1.73
C VAL A 36 9.64 5.51 -1.67
N THR A 37 8.87 6.20 -0.83
CA THR A 37 7.41 6.12 -0.85
C THR A 37 6.81 7.52 -0.90
N THR A 38 5.99 7.81 -1.92
CA THR A 38 5.40 9.14 -2.08
C THR A 38 4.09 9.28 -1.32
N VAL A 39 3.79 10.49 -0.87
CA VAL A 39 2.51 10.80 -0.20
C VAL A 39 1.33 10.49 -1.11
N ASP A 40 1.42 10.86 -2.39
CA ASP A 40 0.36 10.64 -3.36
C ASP A 40 0.09 9.14 -3.58
N HIS A 41 1.13 8.30 -3.53
CA HIS A 41 0.97 6.85 -3.62
C HIS A 41 0.19 6.28 -2.43
N VAL A 42 0.53 6.68 -1.19
CA VAL A 42 -0.19 6.21 0.01
C VAL A 42 -1.65 6.67 0.03
N VAL A 43 -1.92 7.90 -0.40
CA VAL A 43 -3.30 8.41 -0.50
C VAL A 43 -4.13 7.62 -1.52
N ARG A 44 -3.53 7.01 -2.55
CA ARG A 44 -4.28 6.24 -3.57
C ARG A 44 -4.85 4.92 -3.02
N PHE A 45 -4.15 4.27 -2.08
CA PHE A 45 -4.57 2.96 -1.57
C PHE A 45 -5.10 2.99 -0.13
N THR A 46 -4.86 4.07 0.62
CA THR A 46 -5.49 4.29 1.92
C THR A 46 -6.77 5.13 1.76
N ARG A 47 -7.64 5.09 2.76
CA ARG A 47 -8.80 6.01 2.85
C ARG A 47 -8.42 7.37 3.47
N GLY A 48 -7.13 7.61 3.69
CA GLY A 48 -6.62 8.77 4.42
C GLY A 48 -6.50 10.02 3.57
N SER A 49 -6.58 11.17 4.24
CA SER A 49 -6.24 12.46 3.64
C SER A 49 -4.72 12.61 3.49
N ARG A 50 -4.32 13.51 2.58
CA ARG A 50 -2.91 13.90 2.43
C ARG A 50 -2.28 14.32 3.76
N ARG A 51 -3.05 15.01 4.61
CA ARG A 51 -2.55 15.50 5.90
C ARG A 51 -2.18 14.32 6.82
N GLU A 52 -3.06 13.33 6.94
CA GLU A 52 -2.82 12.15 7.79
C GLU A 52 -1.60 11.36 7.31
N VAL A 53 -1.41 11.20 6.00
CA VAL A 53 -0.21 10.55 5.44
C VAL A 53 1.06 11.35 5.75
N VAL A 54 1.00 12.69 5.68
CA VAL A 54 2.14 13.54 6.04
C VAL A 54 2.46 13.43 7.53
N ASP A 55 1.45 13.38 8.39
CA ASP A 55 1.61 13.24 9.83
C ASP A 55 2.21 11.85 10.17
N LEU A 56 1.77 10.78 9.49
CA LEU A 56 2.37 9.44 9.55
C LEU A 56 3.86 9.46 9.16
N PHE A 57 4.22 10.05 8.02
CA PHE A 57 5.62 10.11 7.58
C PHE A 57 6.53 10.92 8.52
N ARG A 58 5.98 11.93 9.19
CA ARG A 58 6.70 12.65 10.24
C ARG A 58 6.93 11.78 11.47
N ALA A 59 5.91 11.09 11.95
CA ALA A 59 6.05 10.15 13.07
C ALA A 59 7.08 9.05 12.75
N MET A 60 7.07 8.50 11.54
CA MET A 60 8.07 7.52 11.10
C MET A 60 9.50 8.09 11.08
N THR A 61 9.66 9.37 10.71
CA THR A 61 10.95 10.07 10.80
C THR A 61 11.40 10.20 12.26
N GLU A 62 10.49 10.49 13.18
CA GLU A 62 10.79 10.59 14.62
C GLU A 62 11.24 9.24 15.22
N LEU A 63 10.72 8.12 14.69
CA LEU A 63 11.19 6.76 15.01
C LEU A 63 12.53 6.39 14.32
N GLY A 64 13.02 7.24 13.42
CA GLY A 64 14.27 7.03 12.69
C GLY A 64 14.18 6.09 11.48
N LEU A 65 12.98 5.68 11.06
CA LEU A 65 12.77 4.71 9.97
C LEU A 65 13.19 5.24 8.58
N GLY A 66 13.45 6.54 8.50
CA GLY A 66 13.79 7.25 7.27
C GLY A 66 13.60 8.75 7.44
N GLU A 67 13.59 9.46 6.32
CA GLU A 67 13.48 10.92 6.27
C GLU A 67 12.29 11.36 5.42
N PHE A 68 11.45 12.23 5.96
CA PHE A 68 10.36 12.84 5.20
C PHE A 68 10.81 14.10 4.46
N VAL A 69 10.81 14.02 3.12
CA VAL A 69 11.18 15.13 2.23
C VAL A 69 9.95 15.82 1.66
N LEU A 70 9.78 17.09 2.04
CA LEU A 70 8.76 17.97 1.46
C LEU A 70 9.11 18.35 0.02
N GLY A 71 8.18 18.04 -0.89
CA GLY A 71 8.29 18.37 -2.31
C GLY A 71 8.28 19.88 -2.58
N ARG A 72 9.10 20.34 -3.52
CA ARG A 72 9.15 21.74 -3.99
C ARG A 72 9.17 21.78 -5.52
N LYS A 73 8.63 22.85 -6.12
CA LYS A 73 8.62 23.07 -7.59
C LYS A 73 8.03 21.89 -8.39
N GLY A 74 6.97 21.27 -7.89
CA GLY A 74 6.32 20.12 -8.54
C GLY A 74 6.95 18.77 -8.22
N ALA A 75 8.06 18.70 -7.48
CA ALA A 75 8.57 17.43 -6.97
C ALA A 75 7.59 16.84 -5.94
N PRO A 76 7.37 15.51 -5.91
CA PRO A 76 6.48 14.88 -4.95
C PRO A 76 7.05 14.97 -3.53
N SER A 77 6.14 15.06 -2.55
CA SER A 77 6.49 14.84 -1.15
C SER A 77 6.62 13.34 -0.91
N ARG A 78 7.69 12.93 -0.23
CA ARG A 78 8.09 11.52 -0.18
C ARG A 78 8.83 11.18 1.10
N PHE A 79 8.81 9.91 1.45
CA PHE A 79 9.59 9.31 2.51
C PHE A 79 10.77 8.56 1.88
N GLU A 80 11.98 8.79 2.38
CA GLU A 80 13.21 8.13 1.97
C GLU A 80 13.61 7.14 3.06
N TRP A 81 13.58 5.84 2.76
CA TRP A 81 13.72 4.76 3.74
C TRP A 81 15.18 4.56 4.18
N GLN A 82 15.37 4.25 5.48
CA GLN A 82 16.65 3.78 6.07
C GLN A 82 16.52 2.36 6.65
N ALA A 83 15.37 1.73 6.42
CA ALA A 83 15.04 0.38 6.82
C ALA A 83 14.40 -0.34 5.63
N ARG A 84 14.39 -1.67 5.63
CA ARG A 84 13.55 -2.44 4.70
C ARG A 84 12.09 -2.22 5.08
N LEU A 85 11.32 -1.60 4.18
CA LEU A 85 9.90 -1.33 4.39
C LEU A 85 9.10 -2.61 4.69
N THR A 86 9.51 -3.76 4.15
CA THR A 86 8.83 -5.05 4.40
C THR A 86 9.01 -5.49 5.85
N GLU A 87 10.22 -5.35 6.40
CA GLU A 87 10.52 -5.68 7.80
C GLU A 87 9.81 -4.71 8.75
N VAL A 88 9.74 -3.42 8.40
CA VAL A 88 8.94 -2.42 9.15
C VAL A 88 7.46 -2.79 9.17
N GLY A 89 6.90 -3.21 8.02
CA GLY A 89 5.53 -3.67 7.94
C GLY A 89 5.29 -4.92 8.80
N GLN A 90 6.14 -5.94 8.68
CA GLN A 90 6.06 -7.16 9.48
C GLN A 90 6.17 -6.89 10.98
N ALA A 91 7.07 -5.99 11.38
CA ALA A 91 7.23 -5.59 12.78
C ALA A 91 5.97 -4.91 13.33
N ALA A 92 5.36 -4.02 12.53
CA ALA A 92 4.13 -3.31 12.87
C ALA A 92 2.93 -4.25 13.08
N ILE A 93 2.83 -5.33 12.30
CA ILE A 93 1.74 -6.32 12.44
C ILE A 93 2.06 -7.46 13.43
N GLY A 94 3.24 -7.42 14.05
CA GLY A 94 3.67 -8.40 15.05
C GLY A 94 4.25 -9.70 14.49
N GLU A 95 4.62 -9.73 13.21
CA GLU A 95 5.26 -10.88 12.54
C GLU A 95 6.79 -10.85 12.61
N ALA A 96 7.39 -9.69 12.92
CA ALA A 96 8.82 -9.54 13.15
C ALA A 96 9.11 -8.89 14.52
N ASP A 97 10.22 -9.29 15.13
CA ASP A 97 10.71 -8.79 16.42
C ASP A 97 11.98 -7.93 16.30
N GLU A 98 12.51 -7.79 15.09
CA GLU A 98 13.69 -6.96 14.80
C GLU A 98 13.53 -6.28 13.44
N VAL A 99 13.93 -5.01 13.37
CA VAL A 99 14.06 -4.25 12.13
C VAL A 99 15.45 -3.65 12.12
N GLU A 100 16.20 -3.93 11.06
CA GLU A 100 17.59 -3.48 10.93
C GLU A 100 17.70 -2.21 10.10
N LEU A 101 18.70 -1.41 10.42
CA LEU A 101 19.17 -0.32 9.57
C LEU A 101 19.82 -0.91 8.32
N VAL A 102 19.42 -0.39 7.17
CA VAL A 102 19.90 -0.86 5.87
C VAL A 102 20.62 0.27 5.17
N GLU A 103 21.81 -0.02 4.64
CA GLU A 103 22.58 0.95 3.87
C GLU A 103 21.82 1.31 2.58
N ALA A 104 21.95 2.56 2.15
CA ALA A 104 21.14 3.09 1.05
C ALA A 104 21.39 2.36 -0.29
N ASP A 105 22.50 1.64 -0.46
CA ASP A 105 22.84 0.87 -1.66
C ASP A 105 22.21 -0.53 -1.70
N GLU A 106 21.72 -1.05 -0.56
CA GLU A 106 20.96 -2.31 -0.50
C GLU A 106 19.48 -2.14 -0.85
N LEU A 107 18.99 -0.90 -0.89
CA LEU A 107 17.62 -0.58 -1.28
C LEU A 107 17.57 -0.30 -2.79
N GLU A 108 16.73 -1.03 -3.52
CA GLU A 108 16.59 -0.86 -4.97
C GLU A 108 15.86 0.46 -5.31
N ASP A 109 16.41 1.19 -6.28
CA ASP A 109 15.83 2.41 -6.85
C ASP A 109 14.77 2.01 -7.88
N ASP A 110 13.63 1.52 -7.38
CA ASP A 110 12.50 1.19 -8.26
C ASP A 110 11.80 2.48 -8.66
N ALA A 111 12.37 3.16 -9.66
CA ALA A 111 11.81 4.35 -10.29
C ALA A 111 10.43 4.09 -10.93
N ASP A 112 10.04 2.82 -11.04
CA ASP A 112 8.75 2.32 -11.48
C ASP A 112 7.97 1.64 -10.33
N ALA A 113 7.95 2.27 -9.15
CA ALA A 113 7.02 1.91 -8.05
C ALA A 113 5.51 2.04 -8.41
N ASP A 114 5.17 2.19 -9.69
CA ASP A 114 3.84 2.05 -10.29
C ASP A 114 3.55 0.60 -10.78
N GLU A 115 4.51 -0.33 -10.70
CA GLU A 115 4.16 -1.76 -10.65
C GLU A 115 3.51 -2.02 -9.29
N LEU A 116 2.19 -1.86 -9.29
CA LEU A 116 1.30 -2.22 -8.22
C LEU A 116 1.64 -3.63 -7.75
N ASP A 117 2.41 -3.69 -6.67
CA ASP A 117 2.56 -4.83 -5.76
C ASP A 117 1.18 -4.99 -5.09
N MET A 118 0.15 -5.29 -5.90
CA MET A 118 -1.03 -6.02 -5.47
C MET A 118 -0.45 -7.33 -4.98
N ALA A 119 -0.17 -7.43 -3.68
CA ALA A 119 0.04 -8.71 -2.98
C ALA A 119 -0.82 -9.74 -3.70
N GLU A 120 -0.25 -10.80 -4.28
CA GLU A 120 -0.90 -11.68 -5.27
C GLU A 120 -2.37 -11.96 -4.93
N VAL A 121 -3.27 -11.04 -5.31
CA VAL A 121 -4.65 -11.13 -4.87
C VAL A 121 -5.23 -12.19 -5.77
N GLU A 122 -5.53 -13.35 -5.21
CA GLU A 122 -6.02 -14.48 -5.98
C GLU A 122 -7.23 -14.02 -6.81
N MET A 123 -7.13 -14.11 -8.14
CA MET A 123 -8.15 -13.65 -9.07
C MET A 123 -9.09 -14.81 -9.40
N LEU A 124 -10.33 -14.72 -8.94
CA LEU A 124 -11.35 -15.74 -9.18
C LEU A 124 -12.09 -15.50 -10.51
N PRO A 125 -12.12 -16.48 -11.43
CA PRO A 125 -12.88 -16.37 -12.66
C PRO A 125 -14.39 -16.53 -12.39
N HIS A 126 -15.18 -15.56 -12.83
CA HIS A 126 -16.64 -15.58 -12.71
C HIS A 126 -17.27 -15.69 -14.11
N PHE A 127 -18.31 -16.51 -14.23
CA PHE A 127 -19.03 -16.74 -15.49
C PHE A 127 -20.51 -16.40 -15.31
N TYR A 128 -21.06 -15.58 -16.21
CA TYR A 128 -22.48 -15.22 -16.17
C TYR A 128 -23.11 -15.23 -17.55
N VAL A 129 -24.21 -15.98 -17.70
CA VAL A 129 -24.99 -16.04 -18.94
C VAL A 129 -26.03 -14.92 -18.91
N LEU A 130 -25.78 -13.84 -19.66
CA LEU A 130 -26.71 -12.70 -19.72
C LEU A 130 -27.98 -13.02 -20.53
N ARG A 131 -27.88 -13.85 -21.58
CA ARG A 131 -28.99 -14.20 -22.47
C ARG A 131 -28.87 -15.66 -22.92
N PRO A 132 -29.98 -16.41 -23.01
CA PRO A 132 -29.97 -17.75 -23.59
C PRO A 132 -29.39 -17.76 -25.00
N GLY A 133 -28.57 -18.77 -25.30
CA GLY A 133 -27.97 -18.95 -26.63
C GLY A 133 -26.74 -18.08 -26.92
N LEU A 134 -26.31 -17.22 -25.99
CA LEU A 134 -25.04 -16.51 -26.08
C LEU A 134 -23.99 -17.14 -25.16
N SER A 135 -22.72 -16.99 -25.54
CA SER A 135 -21.60 -17.38 -24.69
C SER A 135 -21.63 -16.60 -23.36
N PRO A 136 -21.30 -17.25 -22.22
CA PRO A 136 -21.20 -16.57 -20.95
C PRO A 136 -20.18 -15.43 -21.01
N VAL A 137 -20.51 -14.30 -20.39
CA VAL A 137 -19.51 -13.27 -20.09
C VAL A 137 -18.64 -13.80 -18.96
N HIS A 138 -17.34 -13.61 -19.07
CA HIS A 138 -16.39 -13.94 -18.01
C HIS A 138 -15.60 -12.69 -17.60
N PHE A 139 -15.36 -12.58 -16.30
CA PHE A 139 -14.51 -11.55 -15.72
C PHE A 139 -13.83 -12.12 -14.49
N SER A 140 -12.59 -11.70 -14.25
CA SER A 140 -11.83 -12.10 -13.06
C SER A 140 -11.96 -11.03 -12.01
N LEU A 141 -12.27 -11.43 -10.78
CA LEU A 141 -12.40 -10.52 -9.64
C LEU A 141 -11.44 -10.94 -8.53
N PRO A 142 -10.97 -9.99 -7.71
CA PRO A 142 -10.28 -10.31 -6.46
C PRO A 142 -11.07 -11.30 -5.60
N SER A 143 -10.39 -12.29 -5.03
CA SER A 143 -10.99 -13.29 -4.12
C SER A 143 -11.55 -12.66 -2.83
N ASP A 144 -11.04 -11.50 -2.45
CA ASP A 144 -11.38 -10.71 -1.28
C ASP A 144 -12.29 -9.51 -1.59
N LEU A 145 -12.95 -9.50 -2.76
CA LEU A 145 -13.82 -8.41 -3.20
C LEU A 145 -14.84 -8.02 -2.12
N THR A 146 -14.77 -6.76 -1.66
CA THR A 146 -15.67 -6.24 -0.63
C THR A 146 -17.03 -5.83 -1.19
N GLN A 147 -18.02 -5.66 -0.29
CA GLN A 147 -19.35 -5.20 -0.69
C GLN A 147 -19.34 -3.81 -1.35
N GLN A 148 -18.50 -2.90 -0.86
CA GLN A 148 -18.38 -1.55 -1.43
C GLN A 148 -17.80 -1.58 -2.85
N GLU A 149 -16.84 -2.46 -3.11
CA GLU A 149 -16.25 -2.64 -4.45
C GLU A 149 -17.22 -3.31 -5.41
N ALA A 150 -17.98 -4.29 -4.94
CA ALA A 150 -19.07 -4.90 -5.70
C ALA A 150 -20.11 -3.85 -6.12
N GLU A 151 -20.51 -2.94 -5.21
CA GLU A 151 -21.43 -1.83 -5.48
C GLU A 151 -20.85 -0.86 -6.54
N ARG A 152 -19.56 -0.55 -6.45
CA ARG A 152 -18.84 0.29 -7.43
C ARG A 152 -18.80 -0.37 -8.81
N LEU A 153 -18.47 -1.66 -8.89
CA LEU A 153 -18.47 -2.42 -10.14
C LEU A 153 -19.86 -2.47 -10.77
N ALA A 154 -20.89 -2.72 -9.96
CA ALA A 154 -22.27 -2.72 -10.43
C ALA A 154 -22.67 -1.35 -10.99
N THR A 155 -22.27 -0.27 -10.31
CA THR A 155 -22.52 1.11 -10.78
C THR A 155 -21.81 1.38 -12.10
N PHE A 156 -20.53 0.99 -12.23
CA PHE A 156 -19.79 1.11 -13.47
C PHE A 156 -20.50 0.41 -14.64
N ILE A 157 -20.94 -0.85 -14.45
CA ILE A 157 -21.68 -1.60 -15.48
C ILE A 157 -22.96 -0.87 -15.89
N ARG A 158 -23.70 -0.25 -14.95
CA ARG A 158 -24.90 0.54 -15.25
C ARG A 158 -24.62 1.80 -16.06
N THR A 159 -23.40 2.34 -15.98
CA THR A 159 -23.00 3.54 -16.73
C THR A 159 -22.47 3.25 -18.13
N LEU A 160 -22.28 1.98 -18.49
CA LEU A 160 -21.78 1.62 -19.81
C LEU A 160 -22.78 2.02 -20.89
N PRO A 161 -22.33 2.71 -21.96
CA PRO A 161 -23.20 3.02 -23.08
C PRO A 161 -23.45 1.74 -23.88
N PHE A 162 -24.60 1.12 -23.67
CA PHE A 162 -25.12 0.10 -24.58
C PHE A 162 -25.83 0.84 -25.70
N GLY A 163 -25.22 0.83 -26.89
CA GLY A 163 -25.55 1.70 -28.02
C GLY A 163 -27.04 1.98 -28.22
N SER A 164 -27.37 3.27 -28.35
CA SER A 164 -28.63 3.79 -28.88
C SER A 164 -28.78 3.49 -30.37
#